data_AF-A0A1H9E6S7-F1
#
_entry.id   AF-A0A1H9E6S7-F1
#
_cell.length_a   1.000
_cell.length_b   1.000
_cell.length_c   1.000
_cell.angle_alpha   90.00
_cell.angle_beta   90.00
_cell.angle_gamma   90.00
#
_symmetry.space_group_name_H-M   'P 1'
#
loop_
_entity.id
_entity.type
_entity.pdbx_description
1 polymer ?
#
loop_
_entity_poly.entity_id
_entity_poly.type
_entity_poly.pdbx_seq_one_letter_code
_entity_poly.pdbx_strand_id
1 'polypeptide(L)'
;MMRRIKREIFNEKGKLVMKKFLGGLVAAALVAGTILAPTTAAKAYSGEWVNGDNGWWYKHSDGSYAYSEWVDGCWLSSDGYWSYKPTASWKRDTKGWWYEDTSGWYQVNGVQWIDGTKYRSNAAGYAECKGWCWTNGGWYYVWDYDTYAQSEWVDGYWISANQYWTYAPKAQWYKDSVGWYYMDSSGYYEKSTTVKIDGVEYTFDDRGYLVEQVPANPDVPDTPDTPDTKSYNTVFTPNVSSSATFTFSAGGSGKDLNDLVASYTKNGETKAVTYNGKSYTVKNDNGTIVVVGSNKKIADVIDGIASGSTAKVTVSFKSGLTDLVKAFNTSTGKGSYAASVSCGGVTFSDISANGTKISFKANGTAYSAEVKDGKLVMDGDLTGEAWVQSLSRQGYAQAAKQEK
;
A
#
# COMPACT_ATOMS: atom_id res chain seq x y z
N MET A 1 33.40 -26.36 -12.50
CA MET A 1 31.96 -26.00 -12.51
C MET A 1 31.64 -24.78 -11.62
N MET A 2 32.17 -24.69 -10.40
CA MET A 2 31.95 -23.56 -9.45
C MET A 2 32.47 -22.16 -9.89
N ARG A 3 33.41 -22.07 -10.84
CA ARG A 3 33.91 -20.78 -11.38
C ARG A 3 33.12 -20.26 -12.61
N ARG A 4 32.19 -21.05 -13.15
CA ARG A 4 31.40 -20.68 -14.34
C ARG A 4 30.11 -19.96 -13.96
N ILE A 5 29.44 -20.40 -12.88
CA ILE A 5 28.20 -19.79 -12.35
C ILE A 5 28.43 -18.37 -11.81
N LYS A 6 29.58 -18.09 -11.17
CA LYS A 6 29.91 -16.73 -10.69
C LYS A 6 30.04 -15.69 -11.82
N ARG A 7 30.36 -16.11 -13.04
CA ARG A 7 30.62 -15.22 -14.19
C ARG A 7 29.36 -14.88 -15.00
N GLU A 8 28.29 -15.64 -14.85
CA GLU A 8 27.03 -15.41 -15.58
C GLU A 8 26.08 -14.45 -14.87
N ILE A 9 26.28 -14.19 -13.57
CA ILE A 9 25.44 -13.32 -12.75
C ILE A 9 26.18 -12.03 -12.33
N PHE A 10 27.51 -12.10 -12.12
CA PHE A 10 28.32 -10.97 -11.67
C PHE A 10 29.57 -10.81 -12.56
N ASN A 11 29.94 -9.56 -12.88
CA ASN A 11 31.20 -9.29 -13.57
C ASN A 11 32.41 -9.38 -12.62
N GLU A 12 33.63 -9.29 -13.16
CA GLU A 12 34.89 -9.40 -12.40
C GLU A 12 35.07 -8.31 -11.33
N LYS A 13 34.19 -7.30 -11.28
CA LYS A 13 34.14 -6.24 -10.27
C LYS A 13 32.98 -6.39 -9.28
N GLY A 14 32.24 -7.50 -9.30
CA GLY A 14 31.11 -7.76 -8.39
C GLY A 14 29.83 -6.97 -8.71
N LYS A 15 29.75 -6.30 -9.87
CA LYS A 15 28.50 -5.69 -10.34
C LYS A 15 27.62 -6.75 -11.02
N LEU A 16 26.34 -6.80 -10.64
CA LEU A 16 25.31 -7.59 -11.29
C LEU A 16 25.21 -7.15 -12.75
N VAL A 17 25.40 -8.08 -13.69
CA VAL A 17 25.12 -7.84 -15.11
C VAL A 17 23.88 -8.67 -15.43
N MET A 18 22.72 -8.10 -15.15
CA MET A 18 21.45 -8.67 -15.61
C MET A 18 21.40 -8.42 -17.11
N LYS A 19 21.84 -9.40 -17.93
CA LYS A 19 21.36 -9.43 -19.31
C LYS A 19 19.86 -9.47 -19.18
N LYS A 20 19.19 -8.43 -19.66
CA LYS A 20 17.73 -8.44 -19.83
C LYS A 20 17.40 -9.80 -20.45
N PHE A 21 16.85 -10.72 -19.67
CA PHE A 21 16.06 -11.78 -20.25
C PHE A 21 14.88 -11.01 -20.83
N LEU A 22 15.02 -10.57 -22.08
CA LEU A 22 13.86 -10.36 -22.92
C LEU A 22 13.13 -11.69 -22.83
N GLY A 23 12.08 -11.74 -22.00
CA GLY A 23 11.05 -12.75 -22.11
C GLY A 23 10.67 -12.76 -23.58
N GLY A 24 11.06 -13.84 -24.26
CA GLY A 24 11.03 -13.93 -25.71
C GLY A 24 9.62 -13.65 -26.20
N LEU A 25 9.50 -12.51 -26.88
CA LEU A 25 8.45 -12.24 -27.84
C LEU A 25 8.65 -13.28 -28.95
N VAL A 26 7.90 -14.38 -28.91
CA VAL A 26 7.76 -15.25 -30.09
C VAL A 26 6.65 -14.66 -30.94
N ALA A 27 7.05 -13.81 -31.88
CA ALA A 27 6.23 -13.44 -33.03
C ALA A 27 6.77 -14.16 -34.27
N ALA A 28 5.98 -15.10 -34.80
CA ALA A 28 5.82 -15.48 -36.22
C ALA A 28 4.95 -16.77 -36.23
N ALA A 29 3.76 -16.81 -36.84
CA ALA A 29 3.53 -16.54 -38.25
C ALA A 29 2.17 -15.86 -38.53
N LEU A 30 2.16 -15.03 -39.58
CA LEU A 30 0.99 -14.37 -40.17
C LEU A 30 0.00 -15.37 -40.78
N VAL A 31 -1.27 -15.30 -40.40
CA VAL A 31 -2.43 -15.29 -41.32
C VAL A 31 -3.45 -14.29 -40.76
N ALA A 32 -4.05 -13.49 -41.64
CA ALA A 32 -4.76 -12.24 -41.39
C ALA A 32 -5.81 -12.25 -40.26
N GLY A 33 -5.77 -11.20 -39.43
CA GLY A 33 -6.75 -10.89 -38.39
C GLY A 33 -6.08 -10.11 -37.27
N THR A 34 -6.11 -8.77 -37.33
CA THR A 34 -5.52 -7.90 -36.30
C THR A 34 -6.25 -8.10 -34.96
N ILE A 35 -5.70 -8.97 -34.12
CA ILE A 35 -6.05 -9.07 -32.71
C ILE A 35 -5.22 -8.00 -31.99
N LEU A 36 -5.89 -6.95 -31.53
CA LEU A 36 -5.41 -6.12 -30.44
C LEU A 36 -5.15 -7.06 -29.25
N ALA A 37 -3.88 -7.34 -28.98
CA ALA A 37 -3.49 -7.91 -27.70
C ALA A 37 -4.11 -7.02 -26.61
N PRO A 38 -4.72 -7.57 -25.55
CA PRO A 38 -4.98 -6.79 -24.36
C PRO A 38 -3.61 -6.36 -23.84
N THR A 39 -3.18 -5.16 -24.20
CA THR A 39 -2.14 -4.44 -23.47
C THR A 39 -2.78 -3.92 -22.20
N THR A 40 -3.24 -4.81 -21.34
CA THR A 40 -2.78 -4.66 -19.97
C THR A 40 -1.32 -5.03 -20.05
N ALA A 41 -0.47 -4.03 -20.30
CA ALA A 41 0.83 -4.11 -19.68
C ALA A 41 0.50 -4.49 -18.24
N ALA A 42 0.90 -5.70 -17.80
CA ALA A 42 1.14 -5.90 -16.39
C ALA A 42 1.86 -4.61 -16.00
N LYS A 43 1.28 -3.82 -15.08
CA LYS A 43 2.07 -2.80 -14.42
C LYS A 43 3.19 -3.62 -13.80
N ALA A 44 4.28 -3.82 -14.53
CA ALA A 44 5.51 -4.34 -14.02
C ALA A 44 5.80 -3.34 -12.92
N TYR A 45 5.65 -3.79 -11.69
CA TYR A 45 5.75 -2.92 -10.53
C TYR A 45 7.16 -2.38 -10.58
N SER A 46 7.31 -1.18 -11.16
CA SER A 46 8.61 -0.63 -11.50
C SER A 46 9.38 -0.49 -10.20
N GLY A 47 10.67 -0.79 -10.23
CA GLY A 47 11.49 -0.81 -9.03
C GLY A 47 12.94 -1.06 -9.39
N GLU A 48 13.77 -1.21 -8.37
CA GLU A 48 15.19 -1.43 -8.52
C GLU A 48 15.70 -2.44 -7.50
N TRP A 49 16.60 -3.32 -7.96
CA TRP A 49 17.39 -4.18 -7.09
C TRP A 49 18.49 -3.36 -6.42
N VAL A 50 18.54 -3.41 -5.11
CA VAL A 50 19.52 -2.70 -4.29
C VAL A 50 20.41 -3.72 -3.56
N ASN A 51 21.72 -3.51 -3.62
CA ASN A 51 22.69 -4.31 -2.88
C ASN A 51 23.06 -3.59 -1.58
N GLY A 52 22.60 -4.11 -0.44
CA GLY A 52 22.93 -3.60 0.89
C GLY A 52 23.86 -4.53 1.67
N ASP A 53 24.19 -4.15 2.90
CA ASP A 53 25.12 -4.89 3.76
C ASP A 53 24.67 -6.33 4.07
N ASN A 54 23.36 -6.57 4.06
CA ASN A 54 22.74 -7.88 4.34
C ASN A 54 22.34 -8.65 3.07
N GLY A 55 22.66 -8.13 1.88
CA GLY A 55 22.37 -8.76 0.60
C GLY A 55 21.44 -7.93 -0.30
N TRP A 56 20.96 -8.60 -1.36
CA TRP A 56 20.08 -7.99 -2.35
C TRP A 56 18.64 -7.89 -1.83
N TRP A 57 18.01 -6.74 -2.02
CA TRP A 57 16.59 -6.49 -1.77
C TRP A 57 16.01 -5.70 -2.94
N TYR A 58 14.69 -5.67 -3.07
CA TYR A 58 14.02 -4.96 -4.17
C TYR A 58 13.21 -3.78 -3.64
N LYS A 59 13.48 -2.59 -4.16
CA LYS A 59 12.76 -1.37 -3.87
C LYS A 59 11.73 -1.11 -4.95
N HIS A 60 10.46 -1.07 -4.59
CA HIS A 60 9.42 -0.65 -5.51
C HIS A 60 9.47 0.86 -5.77
N SER A 61 8.93 1.29 -6.90
CA SER A 61 8.89 2.69 -7.36
C SER A 61 8.05 3.60 -6.48
N ASP A 62 7.11 3.05 -5.71
CA ASP A 62 6.35 3.76 -4.68
C ASP A 62 7.16 3.99 -3.38
N GLY A 63 8.40 3.50 -3.34
CA GLY A 63 9.31 3.63 -2.20
C GLY A 63 9.19 2.50 -1.16
N SER A 64 8.24 1.58 -1.32
CA SER A 64 8.18 0.35 -0.52
C SER A 64 9.25 -0.67 -0.96
N TYR A 65 9.37 -1.80 -0.27
CA TYR A 65 10.28 -2.89 -0.65
C TYR A 65 9.59 -4.24 -0.58
N ALA A 66 9.98 -5.16 -1.46
CA ALA A 66 9.39 -6.48 -1.56
C ALA A 66 9.89 -7.41 -0.42
N TYR A 67 8.99 -8.24 0.09
CA TYR A 67 9.28 -9.27 1.10
C TYR A 67 8.25 -10.39 1.04
N SER A 68 8.65 -11.63 1.34
CA SER A 68 7.80 -12.82 1.15
C SER A 68 7.16 -12.87 -0.26
N GLU A 69 7.96 -12.50 -1.26
CA GLU A 69 7.52 -12.21 -2.62
C GLU A 69 8.56 -12.71 -3.62
N TRP A 70 8.07 -13.19 -4.77
CA TRP A 70 8.91 -13.40 -5.94
C TRP A 70 9.00 -12.11 -6.75
N VAL A 71 10.20 -11.58 -6.95
CA VAL A 71 10.46 -10.46 -7.85
C VAL A 71 11.46 -10.89 -8.91
N ASP A 72 11.15 -10.71 -10.18
CA ASP A 72 12.00 -11.15 -11.31
C ASP A 72 12.42 -12.63 -11.21
N GLY A 73 11.55 -13.46 -10.64
CA GLY A 73 11.84 -14.86 -10.37
C GLY A 73 12.75 -15.12 -9.17
N CYS A 74 13.15 -14.13 -8.39
CA CYS A 74 13.93 -14.28 -7.17
C CYS A 74 13.05 -14.16 -5.92
N TRP A 75 13.13 -15.12 -5.01
CA TRP A 75 12.36 -15.09 -3.76
C TRP A 75 13.02 -14.21 -2.69
N LEU A 76 12.33 -13.16 -2.29
CA LEU A 76 12.69 -12.38 -1.11
C LEU A 76 12.07 -13.00 0.12
N SER A 77 12.89 -13.37 1.10
CA SER A 77 12.41 -13.92 2.37
C SER A 77 11.60 -12.91 3.17
N SER A 78 11.08 -13.34 4.32
CA SER A 78 10.25 -12.49 5.19
C SER A 78 10.98 -11.26 5.74
N ASP A 79 12.30 -11.25 5.68
CA ASP A 79 13.17 -10.11 6.01
C ASP A 79 13.47 -9.20 4.80
N GLY A 80 12.96 -9.51 3.60
CA GLY A 80 13.10 -8.73 2.38
C GLY A 80 14.39 -8.97 1.59
N TYR A 81 15.23 -9.90 2.04
CA TYR A 81 16.50 -10.20 1.36
C TYR A 81 16.40 -11.44 0.48
N TRP A 82 17.13 -11.41 -0.63
CA TRP A 82 17.25 -12.56 -1.50
C TRP A 82 18.23 -13.57 -0.89
N SER A 83 17.68 -14.66 -0.35
CA SER A 83 18.45 -15.73 0.29
C SER A 83 18.21 -17.11 -0.36
N TYR A 84 17.13 -17.24 -1.15
CA TYR A 84 16.71 -18.49 -1.78
C TYR A 84 17.22 -18.58 -3.23
N LYS A 85 18.08 -19.56 -3.49
CA LYS A 85 18.79 -19.70 -4.78
C LYS A 85 17.91 -20.13 -5.95
N PRO A 86 16.93 -21.05 -5.79
CA PRO A 86 16.06 -21.41 -6.91
C PRO A 86 15.31 -20.18 -7.42
N THR A 87 15.18 -20.07 -8.73
CA THR A 87 14.42 -19.00 -9.39
C THR A 87 13.12 -19.54 -9.92
N ALA A 88 12.07 -18.73 -9.96
CA ALA A 88 10.75 -19.13 -10.45
C ALA A 88 10.32 -18.38 -11.70
N SER A 89 9.38 -18.99 -12.42
CA SER A 89 8.81 -18.44 -13.64
C SER A 89 7.40 -18.98 -13.86
N TRP A 90 6.60 -18.21 -14.60
CA TRP A 90 5.28 -18.63 -15.04
C TRP A 90 5.38 -19.78 -16.05
N LYS A 91 4.51 -20.77 -15.86
CA LYS A 91 4.29 -21.93 -16.73
C LYS A 91 2.82 -21.99 -17.12
N ARG A 92 2.51 -22.64 -18.25
CA ARG A 92 1.14 -22.79 -18.75
C ARG A 92 0.94 -24.11 -19.48
N ASP A 93 -0.23 -24.70 -19.29
CA ASP A 93 -0.76 -25.81 -20.08
C ASP A 93 -2.21 -25.53 -20.54
N THR A 94 -2.95 -26.56 -20.92
CA THR A 94 -4.35 -26.42 -21.35
C THR A 94 -5.34 -26.16 -20.20
N LYS A 95 -4.93 -26.39 -18.93
CA LYS A 95 -5.77 -26.21 -17.75
C LYS A 95 -5.56 -24.84 -17.11
N GLY A 96 -4.36 -24.26 -17.20
CA GLY A 96 -4.11 -22.91 -16.70
C GLY A 96 -2.64 -22.54 -16.59
N TRP A 97 -2.40 -21.44 -15.87
CA TRP A 97 -1.07 -20.96 -15.51
C TRP A 97 -0.69 -21.44 -14.12
N TRP A 98 0.59 -21.73 -13.86
CA TRP A 98 1.12 -21.92 -12.51
C TRP A 98 2.50 -21.28 -12.40
N TYR A 99 2.97 -21.05 -11.18
CA TYR A 99 4.28 -20.46 -10.93
C TYR A 99 5.18 -21.52 -10.29
N GLU A 100 6.29 -21.84 -10.96
CA GLU A 100 7.17 -22.95 -10.58
C GLU A 100 8.63 -22.50 -10.53
N ASP A 101 9.34 -22.95 -9.50
CA ASP A 101 10.77 -22.74 -9.34
C ASP A 101 11.63 -23.81 -10.02
N THR A 102 12.91 -23.51 -10.18
CA THR A 102 13.88 -24.43 -10.81
C THR A 102 14.16 -25.71 -10.02
N SER A 103 13.67 -25.82 -8.78
CA SER A 103 13.75 -27.04 -7.97
C SER A 103 12.49 -27.92 -8.10
N GLY A 104 11.47 -27.45 -8.84
CA GLY A 104 10.18 -28.12 -9.02
C GLY A 104 9.15 -27.74 -7.96
N TRP A 105 9.42 -26.74 -7.12
CA TRP A 105 8.41 -26.21 -6.20
C TRP A 105 7.39 -25.38 -6.97
N TYR A 106 6.11 -25.55 -6.65
CA TYR A 106 5.02 -24.69 -7.07
C TYR A 106 3.99 -24.58 -5.95
N GLN A 107 3.24 -23.49 -5.95
CA GLN A 107 2.24 -23.24 -4.91
C GLN A 107 0.97 -24.07 -5.13
N VAL A 108 0.38 -24.61 -4.06
CA VAL A 108 -0.96 -25.21 -4.03
C VAL A 108 -1.75 -24.66 -2.85
N ASN A 109 -3.06 -24.45 -3.00
CA ASN A 109 -3.97 -23.97 -1.93
C ASN A 109 -3.42 -22.75 -1.14
N GLY A 110 -2.74 -21.83 -1.81
CA GLY A 110 -2.05 -20.73 -1.17
C GLY A 110 -2.20 -19.44 -1.94
N VAL A 111 -1.63 -18.37 -1.39
CA VAL A 111 -1.53 -17.09 -2.05
C VAL A 111 -0.08 -16.62 -2.06
N GLN A 112 0.40 -16.16 -3.20
CA GLN A 112 1.77 -15.72 -3.40
C GLN A 112 1.83 -14.35 -4.08
N TRP A 113 2.64 -13.46 -3.53
CA TRP A 113 3.07 -12.25 -4.23
C TRP A 113 4.13 -12.61 -5.27
N ILE A 114 3.89 -12.17 -6.50
CA ILE A 114 4.74 -12.33 -7.67
C ILE A 114 4.72 -11.00 -8.43
N ASP A 115 5.88 -10.36 -8.56
CA ASP A 115 6.10 -9.09 -9.29
C ASP A 115 5.09 -7.99 -8.93
N GLY A 116 4.86 -7.80 -7.62
CA GLY A 116 3.96 -6.82 -7.03
C GLY A 116 2.48 -7.19 -7.13
N THR A 117 2.16 -8.40 -7.58
CA THR A 117 0.79 -8.88 -7.75
C THR A 117 0.52 -10.14 -6.92
N LYS A 118 -0.64 -10.18 -6.25
CA LYS A 118 -1.05 -11.29 -5.41
C LYS A 118 -1.81 -12.33 -6.23
N TYR A 119 -1.30 -13.55 -6.30
CA TYR A 119 -1.90 -14.68 -7.03
C TYR A 119 -2.30 -15.78 -6.06
N ARG A 120 -3.52 -16.28 -6.17
CA ARG A 120 -3.98 -17.47 -5.43
C ARG A 120 -3.80 -18.69 -6.29
N SER A 121 -3.34 -19.80 -5.74
CA SER A 121 -3.26 -21.09 -6.43
C SER A 121 -4.36 -22.01 -5.94
N ASN A 122 -5.09 -22.67 -6.85
CA ASN A 122 -6.06 -23.70 -6.49
C ASN A 122 -5.37 -24.99 -5.96
N ALA A 123 -6.17 -26.04 -5.68
CA ALA A 123 -5.67 -27.30 -5.16
C ALA A 123 -4.72 -28.06 -6.10
N ALA A 124 -4.79 -27.79 -7.40
CA ALA A 124 -3.88 -28.35 -8.40
C ALA A 124 -2.68 -27.44 -8.70
N GLY A 125 -2.61 -26.26 -8.07
CA GLY A 125 -1.52 -25.30 -8.19
C GLY A 125 -1.66 -24.29 -9.32
N TYR A 126 -2.78 -24.31 -10.05
CA TYR A 126 -3.04 -23.30 -11.08
C TYR A 126 -3.44 -21.98 -10.44
N ALA A 127 -2.87 -20.89 -10.93
CA ALA A 127 -3.16 -19.54 -10.50
C ALA A 127 -4.59 -19.15 -10.90
N GLU A 128 -5.33 -18.69 -9.91
CA GLU A 128 -6.64 -18.08 -10.04
C GLU A 128 -6.46 -16.61 -10.43
N CYS A 129 -7.25 -16.17 -11.40
CA CYS A 129 -7.19 -14.84 -11.96
C CYS A 129 -8.00 -13.83 -11.11
N LYS A 130 -7.64 -12.55 -11.19
CA LYS A 130 -8.39 -11.41 -10.63
C LYS A 130 -8.57 -10.36 -11.74
N GLY A 131 -9.72 -9.69 -11.77
CA GLY A 131 -10.11 -8.84 -12.89
C GLY A 131 -10.66 -9.66 -14.07
N TRP A 132 -10.39 -9.23 -15.30
CA TRP A 132 -10.82 -9.92 -16.51
C TRP A 132 -10.09 -11.26 -16.72
N CYS A 133 -10.89 -12.31 -16.90
CA CYS A 133 -10.45 -13.69 -16.99
C CYS A 133 -11.11 -14.40 -18.17
N TRP A 134 -10.45 -15.42 -18.72
CA TRP A 134 -10.98 -16.21 -19.84
C TRP A 134 -11.07 -17.70 -19.47
N THR A 135 -12.21 -18.32 -19.79
CA THR A 135 -12.36 -19.78 -19.84
C THR A 135 -12.87 -20.21 -21.22
N ASN A 136 -13.05 -21.52 -21.45
CA ASN A 136 -13.76 -22.00 -22.64
C ASN A 136 -15.21 -21.48 -22.77
N GLY A 137 -15.80 -20.96 -21.69
CA GLY A 137 -17.13 -20.35 -21.70
C GLY A 137 -17.16 -18.87 -22.11
N GLY A 138 -16.00 -18.20 -22.18
CA GLY A 138 -15.88 -16.78 -22.54
C GLY A 138 -15.11 -15.95 -21.51
N TRP A 139 -15.15 -14.63 -21.66
CA TRP A 139 -14.61 -13.68 -20.69
C TRP A 139 -15.54 -13.56 -19.47
N TYR A 140 -14.99 -13.50 -18.28
CA TYR A 140 -15.68 -13.22 -17.03
C TYR A 140 -14.83 -12.27 -16.17
N TYR A 141 -15.40 -11.70 -15.10
CA TYR A 141 -14.68 -10.77 -14.23
C TYR A 141 -14.73 -11.23 -12.77
N VAL A 142 -13.58 -11.16 -12.09
CA VAL A 142 -13.40 -11.54 -10.69
C VAL A 142 -13.07 -10.30 -9.86
N TRP A 143 -14.02 -9.86 -9.02
CA TRP A 143 -13.84 -8.74 -8.09
C TRP A 143 -12.83 -9.08 -7.01
N ASP A 144 -12.97 -10.26 -6.43
CA ASP A 144 -12.02 -10.84 -5.49
C ASP A 144 -12.14 -12.36 -5.51
N TYR A 145 -11.25 -13.07 -4.82
CA TYR A 145 -11.34 -14.54 -4.74
C TYR A 145 -12.74 -14.96 -4.25
N ASP A 146 -13.39 -15.87 -4.99
CA ASP A 146 -14.78 -16.32 -4.78
C ASP A 146 -15.88 -15.25 -4.98
N THR A 147 -15.53 -14.06 -5.45
CA THR A 147 -16.48 -12.96 -5.74
C THR A 147 -16.40 -12.57 -7.21
N TYR A 148 -17.47 -12.81 -7.95
CA TYR A 148 -17.53 -12.66 -9.41
C TYR A 148 -18.51 -11.56 -9.79
N ALA A 149 -18.23 -10.88 -10.90
CA ALA A 149 -19.20 -9.98 -11.48
C ALA A 149 -20.40 -10.76 -12.03
N GLN A 150 -21.60 -10.26 -11.81
CA GLN A 150 -22.83 -10.90 -12.29
C GLN A 150 -23.94 -9.87 -12.45
N SER A 151 -24.53 -9.80 -13.65
CA SER A 151 -25.59 -8.84 -13.99
C SER A 151 -25.19 -7.39 -13.70
N GLU A 152 -24.00 -7.00 -14.16
CA GLU A 152 -23.44 -5.66 -13.94
C GLU A 152 -22.55 -5.21 -15.09
N TRP A 153 -22.33 -3.91 -15.19
CA TRP A 153 -21.30 -3.33 -16.06
C TRP A 153 -19.95 -3.33 -15.36
N VAL A 154 -18.91 -3.82 -16.03
CA VAL A 154 -17.52 -3.74 -15.58
C VAL A 154 -16.65 -3.16 -16.68
N ASP A 155 -15.91 -2.09 -16.42
CA ASP A 155 -15.10 -1.38 -17.42
C ASP A 155 -15.89 -0.99 -18.69
N GLY A 156 -17.21 -0.81 -18.55
CA GLY A 156 -18.14 -0.56 -19.66
C GLY A 156 -18.63 -1.80 -20.40
N TYR A 157 -18.32 -3.02 -19.96
CA TYR A 157 -18.82 -4.25 -20.57
C TYR A 157 -19.85 -4.94 -19.67
N TRP A 158 -20.97 -5.36 -20.25
CA TRP A 158 -22.01 -6.04 -19.49
C TRP A 158 -21.64 -7.51 -19.22
N ILE A 159 -21.53 -7.85 -17.95
CA ILE A 159 -21.42 -9.23 -17.47
C ILE A 159 -22.82 -9.76 -17.21
N SER A 160 -23.21 -10.79 -17.96
CA SER A 160 -24.55 -11.35 -17.86
C SER A 160 -24.75 -12.22 -16.61
N ALA A 161 -25.98 -12.65 -16.35
CA ALA A 161 -26.32 -13.45 -15.17
C ALA A 161 -25.57 -14.80 -15.08
N ASN A 162 -24.99 -15.30 -16.17
CA ASN A 162 -24.15 -16.50 -16.14
C ASN A 162 -22.66 -16.19 -15.85
N GLN A 163 -22.34 -14.95 -15.44
CA GLN A 163 -21.01 -14.41 -15.14
C GLN A 163 -20.08 -14.22 -16.35
N TYR A 164 -20.56 -14.50 -17.56
CA TYR A 164 -19.79 -14.26 -18.77
C TYR A 164 -20.21 -12.96 -19.46
N TRP A 165 -19.22 -12.30 -20.05
CA TRP A 165 -19.41 -11.25 -21.04
C TRP A 165 -19.98 -11.86 -22.31
N THR A 166 -21.23 -11.49 -22.61
CA THR A 166 -21.97 -11.99 -23.77
C THR A 166 -22.54 -10.85 -24.63
N TYR A 167 -22.29 -9.60 -24.23
CA TYR A 167 -22.89 -8.41 -24.83
C TYR A 167 -21.81 -7.44 -25.33
N ALA A 168 -21.68 -7.34 -26.66
CA ALA A 168 -20.57 -6.64 -27.30
C ALA A 168 -20.54 -5.10 -27.12
N PRO A 169 -21.67 -4.37 -27.09
CA PRO A 169 -21.65 -2.92 -26.91
C PRO A 169 -20.97 -2.50 -25.60
N LYS A 170 -20.21 -1.39 -25.68
CA LYS A 170 -19.46 -0.84 -24.55
C LYS A 170 -20.10 0.44 -24.03
N ALA A 171 -20.38 0.51 -22.73
CA ALA A 171 -20.94 1.64 -22.02
C ALA A 171 -19.91 2.55 -21.37
N GLN A 172 -20.29 3.81 -21.20
CA GLN A 172 -19.54 4.81 -20.46
C GLN A 172 -20.46 5.91 -19.92
N TRP A 173 -19.94 6.66 -18.96
CA TRP A 173 -20.62 7.83 -18.39
C TRP A 173 -20.59 9.01 -19.35
N TYR A 174 -21.72 9.68 -19.46
CA TYR A 174 -21.88 10.96 -20.15
C TYR A 174 -22.56 11.96 -19.24
N LYS A 175 -22.34 13.26 -19.51
CA LYS A 175 -22.98 14.35 -18.78
C LYS A 175 -23.44 15.44 -19.74
N ASP A 176 -24.65 15.94 -19.53
CA ASP A 176 -25.16 17.13 -20.21
C ASP A 176 -25.74 18.16 -19.22
N SER A 177 -26.59 19.06 -19.70
CA SER A 177 -27.24 20.10 -18.87
C SER A 177 -28.28 19.56 -17.89
N VAL A 178 -28.80 18.36 -18.10
CA VAL A 178 -29.81 17.73 -17.23
C VAL A 178 -29.13 16.90 -16.15
N GLY A 179 -28.13 16.10 -16.51
CA GLY A 179 -27.44 15.27 -15.53
C GLY A 179 -26.44 14.28 -16.13
N TRP A 180 -26.02 13.34 -15.29
CA TRP A 180 -25.21 12.19 -15.72
C TRP A 180 -26.11 11.08 -16.27
N TYR A 181 -25.68 10.37 -17.31
CA TYR A 181 -26.35 9.17 -17.82
C TYR A 181 -25.31 8.14 -18.26
N TYR A 182 -25.69 6.87 -18.32
CA TYR A 182 -24.79 5.77 -18.69
C TYR A 182 -25.31 5.10 -19.96
N MET A 183 -24.55 5.21 -21.06
CA MET A 183 -24.98 4.80 -22.39
C MET A 183 -23.91 3.95 -23.08
N ASP A 184 -24.35 2.91 -23.79
CA ASP A 184 -23.53 2.05 -24.61
C ASP A 184 -23.35 2.55 -26.06
N SER A 185 -22.39 1.94 -26.74
CA SER A 185 -22.05 2.25 -28.13
C SER A 185 -23.16 1.91 -29.14
N SER A 186 -24.21 1.19 -28.75
CA SER A 186 -25.40 0.95 -29.57
C SER A 186 -26.45 2.05 -29.43
N GLY A 187 -26.28 2.95 -28.45
CA GLY A 187 -27.25 3.98 -28.09
C GLY A 187 -28.26 3.53 -27.02
N TYR A 188 -28.11 2.33 -26.47
CA TYR A 188 -28.85 1.91 -25.28
C TYR A 188 -28.31 2.65 -24.06
N TYR A 189 -29.20 3.10 -23.18
CA TYR A 189 -28.82 3.74 -21.93
C TYR A 189 -29.74 3.28 -20.81
N GLU A 190 -29.20 3.28 -19.60
CA GLU A 190 -29.89 2.87 -18.39
C GLU A 190 -31.00 3.88 -18.06
N LYS A 191 -32.24 3.38 -17.85
CA LYS A 191 -33.40 4.21 -17.50
C LYS A 191 -34.43 3.40 -16.71
N SER A 192 -35.13 4.07 -15.80
CA SER A 192 -36.13 3.45 -14.91
C SER A 192 -35.60 2.20 -14.19
N THR A 193 -34.34 2.22 -13.77
CA THR A 193 -33.67 1.02 -13.24
C THR A 193 -32.60 1.38 -12.22
N THR A 194 -32.27 0.40 -11.37
CA THR A 194 -31.05 0.40 -10.56
C THR A 194 -30.14 -0.67 -11.12
N VAL A 195 -28.94 -0.29 -11.53
CA VAL A 195 -27.95 -1.18 -12.12
C VAL A 195 -26.61 -1.03 -11.42
N LYS A 196 -25.86 -2.12 -11.35
CA LYS A 196 -24.51 -2.12 -10.81
C LYS A 196 -23.51 -1.79 -11.92
N ILE A 197 -22.64 -0.82 -11.66
CA ILE A 197 -21.57 -0.36 -12.54
C ILE A 197 -20.29 -0.33 -11.71
N ASP A 198 -19.28 -1.09 -12.15
CA ASP A 198 -17.99 -1.25 -11.48
C ASP A 198 -18.12 -1.61 -9.98
N GLY A 199 -19.06 -2.50 -9.66
CA GLY A 199 -19.31 -2.94 -8.28
C GLY A 199 -20.22 -2.02 -7.45
N VAL A 200 -20.64 -0.87 -7.98
CA VAL A 200 -21.45 0.15 -7.28
C VAL A 200 -22.84 0.25 -7.89
N GLU A 201 -23.89 0.35 -7.06
CA GLU A 201 -25.27 0.52 -7.55
C GLU A 201 -25.59 1.97 -7.89
N TYR A 202 -26.22 2.18 -9.05
CA TYR A 202 -26.66 3.47 -9.57
C TYR A 202 -28.12 3.38 -10.01
N THR A 203 -28.93 4.37 -9.63
CA THR A 203 -30.35 4.46 -9.99
C THR A 203 -30.56 5.54 -11.04
N PHE A 204 -31.30 5.22 -12.09
CA PHE A 204 -31.60 6.12 -13.20
C PHE A 204 -33.10 6.42 -13.28
N ASP A 205 -33.45 7.68 -13.50
CA ASP A 205 -34.83 8.13 -13.69
C ASP A 205 -35.44 7.60 -15.00
N ASP A 206 -36.70 7.94 -15.26
CA ASP A 206 -37.42 7.53 -16.48
C ASP A 206 -36.87 8.11 -17.78
N ARG A 207 -36.07 9.16 -17.68
CA ARG A 207 -35.35 9.80 -18.79
C ARG A 207 -33.92 9.26 -18.94
N GLY A 208 -33.44 8.45 -18.00
CA GLY A 208 -32.12 7.83 -17.99
C GLY A 208 -31.03 8.64 -17.33
N TYR A 209 -31.39 9.66 -16.54
CA TYR A 209 -30.42 10.43 -15.77
C TYR A 209 -30.23 9.84 -14.38
N LEU A 210 -28.98 9.83 -13.92
CA LEU A 210 -28.58 9.39 -12.60
C LEU A 210 -29.33 10.21 -11.54
N VAL A 211 -29.99 9.49 -10.64
CA VAL A 211 -30.62 10.06 -9.45
C VAL A 211 -29.53 10.29 -8.40
N GLU A 212 -29.11 11.54 -8.23
CA GLU A 212 -28.20 11.92 -7.16
C GLU A 212 -28.97 11.86 -5.82
N GLN A 213 -28.45 11.11 -4.84
CA GLN A 213 -29.07 11.01 -3.52
C GLN A 213 -29.09 12.39 -2.84
N VAL A 214 -30.27 13.01 -2.75
CA VAL A 214 -30.52 14.21 -1.93
C VAL A 214 -30.83 13.75 -0.50
N PRO A 215 -30.22 14.31 0.56
CA PRO A 215 -30.55 13.94 1.93
C PRO A 215 -32.05 14.15 2.19
N ALA A 216 -32.67 13.19 2.86
CA ALA A 216 -34.10 13.12 3.10
C ALA A 216 -34.67 14.42 3.69
N ASN A 217 -35.73 14.92 3.04
CA ASN A 217 -36.63 15.95 3.56
C ASN A 217 -37.50 15.34 4.68
N PRO A 218 -37.53 15.88 5.92
CA PRO A 218 -38.12 15.21 7.08
C PRO A 218 -39.66 15.15 7.16
N ASP A 219 -40.42 15.61 6.15
CA ASP A 219 -41.86 15.88 6.32
C ASP A 219 -42.84 14.96 5.54
N VAL A 220 -42.49 13.70 5.22
CA VAL A 220 -43.49 12.74 4.67
C VAL A 220 -43.32 11.34 5.29
N PRO A 221 -44.38 10.73 5.88
CA PRO A 221 -44.26 9.46 6.60
C PRO A 221 -44.40 8.20 5.71
N ASP A 222 -43.53 7.24 6.02
CA ASP A 222 -43.46 5.78 5.82
C ASP A 222 -43.58 5.13 4.42
N THR A 223 -42.49 4.45 4.00
CA THR A 223 -42.42 3.03 3.55
C THR A 223 -40.98 2.60 3.19
N PRO A 224 -40.71 1.28 3.10
CA PRO A 224 -40.05 0.42 4.08
C PRO A 224 -38.49 0.43 4.02
N ASP A 225 -37.88 0.04 5.14
CA ASP A 225 -36.43 -0.06 5.40
C ASP A 225 -35.56 -0.47 4.20
N THR A 226 -34.70 0.45 3.74
CA THR A 226 -33.47 0.13 3.01
C THR A 226 -32.46 -0.54 3.96
N PRO A 227 -31.75 -1.60 3.55
CA PRO A 227 -30.76 -2.23 4.40
C PRO A 227 -29.65 -1.23 4.74
N ASP A 228 -29.40 -1.02 6.03
CA ASP A 228 -28.37 -0.14 6.55
C ASP A 228 -27.04 -0.37 5.81
N THR A 229 -26.61 0.61 5.02
CA THR A 229 -25.25 0.62 4.47
C THR A 229 -24.30 0.88 5.63
N LYS A 230 -23.79 -0.20 6.21
CA LYS A 230 -22.82 -0.15 7.30
C LYS A 230 -21.63 0.68 6.85
N SER A 231 -21.40 1.79 7.53
CA SER A 231 -20.19 2.58 7.37
C SER A 231 -19.18 2.17 8.42
N TYR A 232 -17.89 2.24 8.08
CA TYR A 232 -16.82 1.73 8.94
C TYR A 232 -15.73 2.79 9.14
N ASN A 233 -15.05 2.68 10.28
CA ASN A 233 -13.77 3.29 10.56
C ASN A 233 -12.70 2.19 10.67
N THR A 234 -11.45 2.58 10.45
CA THR A 234 -10.29 1.80 10.83
C THR A 234 -9.70 2.37 12.10
N VAL A 235 -9.74 1.59 13.18
CA VAL A 235 -9.05 1.90 14.42
C VAL A 235 -7.66 1.30 14.35
N PHE A 236 -6.68 2.17 14.26
CA PHE A 236 -5.28 1.83 14.19
C PHE A 236 -4.61 2.10 15.54
N THR A 237 -4.21 1.03 16.20
CA THR A 237 -3.62 1.02 17.54
C THR A 237 -2.11 0.75 17.45
N PRO A 238 -1.26 1.75 17.65
CA PRO A 238 0.19 1.58 17.70
C PRO A 238 0.68 0.57 18.74
N ASN A 239 1.76 -0.16 18.45
CA ASN A 239 2.49 -0.93 19.45
C ASN A 239 3.65 -0.11 20.03
N VAL A 240 3.76 -0.08 21.36
CA VAL A 240 4.65 0.79 22.14
C VAL A 240 6.11 0.32 22.21
N SER A 241 6.45 -0.85 21.64
CA SER A 241 7.77 -1.48 21.78
C SER A 241 8.64 -1.47 20.52
N SER A 242 8.14 -0.95 19.40
CA SER A 242 8.84 -1.02 18.12
C SER A 242 9.77 0.18 17.88
N SER A 243 10.69 0.12 16.91
CA SER A 243 11.61 1.22 16.57
C SER A 243 11.06 2.13 15.47
N ALA A 244 11.18 3.45 15.65
CA ALA A 244 10.84 4.43 14.62
C ALA A 244 12.04 5.36 14.37
N THR A 245 12.19 5.81 13.13
CA THR A 245 13.20 6.79 12.74
C THR A 245 12.53 8.08 12.33
N PHE A 246 12.88 9.16 13.03
CA PHE A 246 12.37 10.50 12.78
C PHE A 246 13.42 11.28 12.00
N THR A 247 13.01 11.86 10.88
CA THR A 247 13.86 12.76 10.09
C THR A 247 13.35 14.17 10.27
N PHE A 248 14.17 15.04 10.83
CA PHE A 248 13.82 16.44 11.06
C PHE A 248 14.30 17.30 9.90
N SER A 249 13.51 18.33 9.58
CA SER A 249 13.89 19.38 8.64
C SER A 249 15.12 20.13 9.13
N ALA A 250 15.89 20.71 8.21
CA ALA A 250 17.04 21.51 8.56
C ALA A 250 16.60 22.76 9.36
N GLY A 251 17.22 23.02 10.52
CA GLY A 251 16.86 24.10 11.44
C GLY A 251 15.95 23.74 12.62
N GLY A 252 15.66 22.45 12.88
CA GLY A 252 14.97 22.02 14.10
C GLY A 252 15.74 22.42 15.37
N SER A 253 15.05 22.92 16.39
CA SER A 253 15.72 23.41 17.62
C SER A 253 16.02 22.24 18.58
N GLY A 254 17.14 22.29 19.31
CA GLY A 254 17.45 21.28 20.33
C GLY A 254 16.35 21.12 21.39
N LYS A 255 15.56 22.18 21.61
CA LYS A 255 14.35 22.18 22.44
C LYS A 255 13.27 21.23 21.92
N ASP A 256 13.06 21.18 20.61
CA ASP A 256 12.00 20.35 20.02
C ASP A 256 12.30 18.85 20.18
N LEU A 257 13.57 18.46 20.02
CA LEU A 257 13.96 17.08 20.31
C LEU A 257 13.83 16.77 21.80
N ASN A 258 14.22 17.70 22.68
CA ASN A 258 14.03 17.54 24.12
C ASN A 258 12.56 17.23 24.43
N ASP A 259 11.64 18.06 23.92
CA ASP A 259 10.22 17.94 24.20
C ASP A 259 9.64 16.63 23.62
N LEU A 260 10.05 16.24 22.41
CA LEU A 260 9.68 14.95 21.82
C LEU A 260 10.15 13.78 22.70
N VAL A 261 11.44 13.74 23.03
CA VAL A 261 12.03 12.64 23.81
C VAL A 261 11.44 12.58 25.22
N ALA A 262 11.16 13.73 25.84
CA ALA A 262 10.50 13.82 27.13
C ALA A 262 9.05 13.31 27.10
N SER A 263 8.30 13.51 26.00
CA SER A 263 6.89 13.10 25.89
C SER A 263 6.66 11.58 25.93
N TYR A 264 7.69 10.78 25.67
CA TYR A 264 7.63 9.30 25.69
C TYR A 264 8.62 8.64 26.66
N THR A 265 9.43 9.42 27.37
CA THR A 265 10.37 8.91 28.38
C THR A 265 9.86 9.29 29.76
N LYS A 266 9.56 8.32 30.64
CA LYS A 266 9.10 8.67 32.00
C LYS A 266 10.21 9.37 32.77
N ASN A 267 9.84 10.23 33.72
CA ASN A 267 10.84 10.87 34.58
C ASN A 267 11.70 9.81 35.28
N GLY A 268 13.02 10.00 35.26
CA GLY A 268 14.00 9.05 35.78
C GLY A 268 14.40 7.92 34.84
N GLU A 269 13.63 7.68 33.77
CA GLU A 269 13.88 6.61 32.79
C GLU A 269 15.01 7.00 31.83
N THR A 270 15.77 5.99 31.37
CA THR A 270 16.80 6.16 30.34
C THR A 270 16.35 5.57 29.01
N LYS A 271 16.76 6.19 27.91
CA LYS A 271 16.54 5.73 26.53
C LYS A 271 17.80 5.85 25.70
N ALA A 272 17.89 5.02 24.67
CA ALA A 272 18.88 5.19 23.62
C ALA A 272 18.30 6.12 22.54
N VAL A 273 19.05 7.18 22.20
CA VAL A 273 18.75 8.11 21.12
C VAL A 273 19.94 8.15 20.19
N THR A 274 19.72 7.85 18.92
CA THR A 274 20.74 7.95 17.87
C THR A 274 20.54 9.25 17.12
N TYR A 275 21.53 10.11 17.09
CA TYR A 275 21.54 11.35 16.34
C TYR A 275 22.64 11.30 15.26
N ASN A 276 22.25 11.43 13.99
CA ASN A 276 23.14 11.33 12.81
C ASN A 276 24.10 10.12 12.90
N GLY A 277 23.57 8.96 13.29
CA GLY A 277 24.32 7.71 13.42
C GLY A 277 25.11 7.54 14.72
N LYS A 278 25.19 8.56 15.59
CA LYS A 278 25.84 8.47 16.90
C LYS A 278 24.82 8.21 18.00
N SER A 279 25.00 7.13 18.75
CA SER A 279 24.13 6.75 19.87
C SER A 279 24.48 7.48 21.16
N TYR A 280 23.45 7.93 21.86
CA TYR A 280 23.50 8.56 23.18
C TYR A 280 22.54 7.83 24.11
N THR A 281 22.99 7.55 25.34
CA THR A 281 22.06 7.18 26.41
C THR A 281 21.61 8.47 27.08
N VAL A 282 20.30 8.73 27.05
CA VAL A 282 19.71 9.93 27.65
C VAL A 282 18.78 9.55 28.80
N LYS A 283 18.60 10.46 29.75
CA LYS A 283 17.67 10.32 30.89
C LYS A 283 16.69 11.49 30.87
N ASN A 284 15.41 11.21 31.16
CA ASN A 284 14.48 12.29 31.46
C ASN A 284 14.66 12.73 32.92
N ASP A 285 15.08 13.97 33.12
CA ASP A 285 15.20 14.65 34.40
C ASP A 285 14.17 15.78 34.47
N ASN A 286 12.98 15.45 34.95
CA ASN A 286 11.84 16.35 35.12
C ASN A 286 11.49 17.17 33.86
N GLY A 287 11.46 16.53 32.70
CA GLY A 287 11.17 17.14 31.40
C GLY A 287 12.41 17.61 30.64
N THR A 288 13.58 17.59 31.27
CA THR A 288 14.86 17.88 30.60
C THR A 288 15.57 16.58 30.25
N ILE A 289 15.92 16.41 28.98
CA ILE A 289 16.63 15.22 28.49
C ILE A 289 18.13 15.45 28.58
N VAL A 290 18.76 14.78 29.53
CA VAL A 290 20.20 14.87 29.82
C VAL A 290 20.95 13.67 29.26
N VAL A 291 22.18 13.87 28.78
CA VAL A 291 23.04 12.78 28.32
C VAL A 291 23.69 12.12 29.54
N VAL A 292 23.47 10.82 29.73
CA VAL A 292 24.01 10.06 30.86
C VAL A 292 25.54 10.06 30.81
N GLY A 293 26.18 10.38 31.94
CA GLY A 293 27.65 10.48 32.03
C GLY A 293 28.23 11.77 31.44
N SER A 294 27.39 12.78 31.17
CA SER A 294 27.81 14.09 30.68
C SER A 294 27.10 15.21 31.45
N ASN A 295 27.63 16.43 31.37
CA ASN A 295 26.97 17.66 31.83
C ASN A 295 26.13 18.32 30.73
N LYS A 296 25.96 17.66 29.57
CA LYS A 296 25.22 18.17 28.41
C LYS A 296 23.77 17.70 28.39
N LYS A 297 22.87 18.56 27.91
CA LYS A 297 21.51 18.20 27.49
C LYS A 297 21.54 17.68 26.06
N ILE A 298 20.54 16.90 25.67
CA ILE A 298 20.43 16.45 24.28
C ILE A 298 20.25 17.65 23.32
N ALA A 299 19.60 18.72 23.79
CA ALA A 299 19.48 19.98 23.07
C ALA A 299 20.87 20.57 22.72
N ASP A 300 21.77 20.63 23.71
CA ASP A 300 23.13 21.18 23.55
C ASP A 300 24.02 20.34 22.61
N VAL A 301 23.69 19.06 22.41
CA VAL A 301 24.37 18.18 21.44
C VAL A 301 23.97 18.53 20.00
N ILE A 302 22.81 19.16 19.82
CA ILE A 302 22.13 19.33 18.53
C ILE A 302 22.14 20.78 18.05
N ASP A 303 22.21 21.75 18.95
CA ASP A 303 22.35 23.18 18.64
C ASP A 303 23.65 23.54 17.88
N GLY A 304 24.48 22.56 17.52
CA GLY A 304 25.57 22.69 16.55
C GLY A 304 25.11 22.80 15.08
N ILE A 305 23.82 22.69 14.77
CA ILE A 305 23.27 22.94 13.44
C ILE A 305 22.96 24.43 13.33
N ALA A 306 23.86 25.18 12.69
CA ALA A 306 23.70 26.60 12.48
C ALA A 306 22.34 26.93 11.84
N SER A 307 21.70 28.00 12.32
CA SER A 307 20.52 28.59 11.67
C SER A 307 20.80 28.82 10.18
N GLY A 308 19.97 28.26 9.30
CA GLY A 308 20.17 28.33 7.85
C GLY A 308 20.94 27.15 7.22
N SER A 309 21.31 26.14 8.00
CA SER A 309 21.80 24.86 7.47
C SER A 309 20.71 24.18 6.61
N THR A 310 21.13 23.50 5.55
CA THR A 310 20.28 22.62 4.72
C THR A 310 20.43 21.15 5.08
N ALA A 311 21.28 20.82 6.05
CA ALA A 311 21.52 19.44 6.49
C ALA A 311 20.30 18.88 7.23
N LYS A 312 19.74 17.79 6.70
CA LYS A 312 18.70 17.01 7.39
C LYS A 312 19.29 16.30 8.61
N VAL A 313 18.50 16.22 9.67
CA VAL A 313 18.89 15.51 10.89
C VAL A 313 18.10 14.23 10.98
N THR A 314 18.80 13.12 11.17
CA THR A 314 18.16 11.85 11.47
C THR A 314 18.29 11.56 12.95
N VAL A 315 17.15 11.42 13.62
CA VAL A 315 17.08 10.93 14.99
C VAL A 315 16.32 9.61 15.01
N SER A 316 16.97 8.57 15.49
CA SER A 316 16.36 7.25 15.63
C SER A 316 16.29 6.90 17.11
N PHE A 317 15.16 6.37 17.53
CA PHE A 317 14.99 5.85 18.88
C PHE A 317 13.96 4.71 18.86
N LYS A 318 13.97 3.88 19.90
CA LYS A 318 12.94 2.85 20.06
C LYS A 318 11.67 3.52 20.60
N SER A 319 10.68 3.73 19.74
CA SER A 319 9.38 4.31 20.09
C SER A 319 8.26 3.76 19.22
N GLY A 320 7.08 3.62 19.83
CA GLY A 320 5.87 3.21 19.10
C GLY A 320 5.26 4.32 18.26
N LEU A 321 4.29 3.96 17.42
CA LEU A 321 3.52 4.93 16.63
C LEU A 321 2.63 5.85 17.52
N THR A 322 2.43 5.54 18.80
CA THR A 322 1.82 6.48 19.77
C THR A 322 2.73 7.68 20.01
N ASP A 323 4.03 7.48 20.00
CA ASP A 323 5.00 8.56 20.16
C ASP A 323 5.14 9.35 18.85
N LEU A 324 4.87 8.71 17.70
CA LEU A 324 4.61 9.41 16.44
C LEU A 324 3.41 10.36 16.55
N VAL A 325 2.29 9.87 17.09
CA VAL A 325 1.07 10.68 17.30
C VAL A 325 1.31 11.83 18.29
N LYS A 326 2.10 11.61 19.34
CA LYS A 326 2.53 12.68 20.26
C LYS A 326 3.43 13.71 19.60
N ALA A 327 4.38 13.26 18.76
CA ALA A 327 5.23 14.15 17.97
C ALA A 327 4.42 15.10 17.07
N PHE A 328 3.24 14.65 16.62
CA PHE A 328 2.32 15.47 15.83
C PHE A 328 1.58 16.51 16.69
N ASN A 329 1.18 16.16 17.90
CA ASN A 329 0.36 17.00 18.80
C ASN A 329 1.13 18.04 19.63
N THR A 330 2.45 17.91 19.80
CA THR A 330 3.26 18.94 20.49
C THR A 330 3.55 20.17 19.62
N SER A 331 2.96 20.26 18.41
CA SER A 331 3.05 21.40 17.50
C SER A 331 2.06 22.52 17.87
N THR A 332 2.47 23.45 18.73
CA THR A 332 1.71 24.69 18.98
C THR A 332 1.95 25.78 17.92
N GLY A 333 2.55 25.43 16.77
CA GLY A 333 2.77 26.34 15.64
C GLY A 333 2.86 25.58 14.32
N LYS A 334 2.43 26.21 13.22
CA LYS A 334 2.52 25.68 11.85
C LYS A 334 3.99 25.35 11.53
N GLY A 335 4.35 24.07 11.57
CA GLY A 335 5.70 23.61 11.25
C GLY A 335 5.95 22.23 11.84
N SER A 336 5.73 21.20 11.05
CA SER A 336 5.95 19.79 11.41
C SER A 336 7.44 19.55 11.70
N TYR A 337 7.78 19.24 12.96
CA TYR A 337 9.18 19.07 13.38
C TYR A 337 9.88 17.92 12.66
N ALA A 338 9.16 16.84 12.35
CA ALA A 338 9.64 15.75 11.49
C ALA A 338 9.17 15.97 10.05
N ALA A 339 10.11 16.07 9.11
CA ALA A 339 9.84 16.04 7.67
C ALA A 339 9.24 14.68 7.27
N SER A 340 9.70 13.61 7.92
CA SER A 340 9.17 12.27 7.73
C SER A 340 9.46 11.38 8.93
N VAL A 341 8.63 10.34 9.10
CA VAL A 341 8.87 9.26 10.06
C VAL A 341 8.81 7.93 9.34
N SER A 342 9.79 7.07 9.59
CA SER A 342 9.85 5.74 8.99
C SER A 342 9.80 4.66 10.07
N CYS A 343 8.90 3.69 9.90
CA CYS A 343 8.81 2.50 10.75
C CYS A 343 8.22 1.33 9.96
N GLY A 344 8.69 0.10 10.20
CA GLY A 344 8.18 -1.11 9.54
C GLY A 344 8.07 -1.01 8.01
N GLY A 345 9.03 -0.35 7.34
CA GLY A 345 9.00 -0.14 5.89
C GLY A 345 7.98 0.89 5.38
N VAL A 346 7.26 1.58 6.27
CA VAL A 346 6.34 2.66 5.93
C VAL A 346 7.00 3.99 6.20
N THR A 347 6.88 4.93 5.26
CA THR A 347 7.30 6.33 5.43
C THR A 347 6.07 7.23 5.52
N PHE A 348 5.92 7.87 6.67
CA PHE A 348 4.96 8.93 6.94
C PHE A 348 5.58 10.28 6.60
N SER A 349 4.91 11.09 5.80
CA SER A 349 5.39 12.41 5.33
C SER A 349 4.22 13.40 5.23
N ASP A 350 4.49 14.67 4.93
CA ASP A 350 3.49 15.74 4.82
C ASP A 350 2.52 15.77 6.02
N ILE A 351 3.05 15.50 7.22
CA ILE A 351 2.21 15.40 8.40
C ILE A 351 1.77 16.78 8.86
N SER A 352 0.48 16.96 9.12
CA SER A 352 -0.10 18.17 9.70
C SER A 352 -1.10 17.78 10.78
N ALA A 353 -1.08 18.47 11.92
CA ALA A 353 -2.01 18.27 13.02
C ALA A 353 -2.73 19.58 13.39
N ASN A 354 -4.01 19.47 13.75
CA ASN A 354 -4.82 20.56 14.29
C ASN A 354 -5.75 20.00 15.37
N GLY A 355 -5.36 20.15 16.63
CA GLY A 355 -6.04 19.51 17.76
C GLY A 355 -5.95 17.99 17.66
N THR A 356 -7.08 17.28 17.66
CA THR A 356 -7.13 15.82 17.50
C THR A 356 -7.10 15.38 16.04
N LYS A 357 -7.24 16.28 15.07
CA LYS A 357 -7.26 15.94 13.63
C LYS A 357 -5.85 15.94 13.06
N ILE A 358 -5.51 14.90 12.31
CA ILE A 358 -4.20 14.73 11.69
C ILE A 358 -4.39 14.38 10.22
N SER A 359 -3.57 14.96 9.34
CA SER A 359 -3.37 14.51 7.97
C SER A 359 -1.92 14.12 7.75
N PHE A 360 -1.68 13.14 6.90
CA PHE A 360 -0.33 12.66 6.56
C PHE A 360 -0.36 11.91 5.23
N LYS A 361 0.82 11.64 4.66
CA LYS A 361 1.00 10.68 3.59
C LYS A 361 1.70 9.43 4.10
N ALA A 362 1.13 8.24 3.89
CA ALA A 362 1.82 6.96 4.10
C ALA A 362 2.27 6.42 2.75
N ASN A 363 3.58 6.24 2.56
CA ASN A 363 4.20 5.87 1.29
C ASN A 363 3.71 6.73 0.11
N GLY A 364 3.50 8.03 0.35
CA GLY A 364 3.04 8.98 -0.67
C GLY A 364 1.53 9.12 -0.82
N THR A 365 0.73 8.18 -0.31
CA THR A 365 -0.75 8.25 -0.35
C THR A 365 -1.28 9.05 0.83
N ALA A 366 -2.16 10.02 0.58
CA ALA A 366 -2.69 10.91 1.61
C ALA A 366 -3.82 10.28 2.41
N TYR A 367 -3.79 10.47 3.72
CA TYR A 367 -4.80 10.01 4.67
C TYR A 367 -5.13 11.10 5.68
N SER A 368 -6.33 10.99 6.24
CA SER A 368 -6.81 11.81 7.36
C SER A 368 -7.20 10.89 8.51
N ALA A 369 -6.90 11.31 9.73
CA ALA A 369 -7.21 10.55 10.94
C ALA A 369 -7.61 11.48 12.09
N GLU A 370 -8.32 10.93 13.05
CA GLU A 370 -8.57 11.54 14.35
C GLU A 370 -7.84 10.76 15.44
N VAL A 371 -7.17 11.47 16.34
CA VAL A 371 -6.53 10.89 17.53
C VAL A 371 -7.57 10.73 18.63
N LYS A 372 -7.85 9.48 19.02
CA LYS A 372 -8.72 9.13 20.14
C LYS A 372 -8.03 8.10 21.02
N ASP A 373 -7.87 8.39 22.30
CA ASP A 373 -7.27 7.48 23.29
C ASP A 373 -5.92 6.87 22.87
N GLY A 374 -5.08 7.68 22.21
CA GLY A 374 -3.76 7.24 21.70
C GLY A 374 -3.82 6.35 20.46
N LYS A 375 -4.99 6.22 19.82
CA LYS A 375 -5.24 5.50 18.57
C LYS A 375 -5.53 6.48 17.43
N LEU A 376 -5.23 6.06 16.21
CA LEU A 376 -5.66 6.76 14.99
C LEU A 376 -6.96 6.15 14.50
N VAL A 377 -7.99 6.97 14.36
CA VAL A 377 -9.29 6.58 13.81
C VAL A 377 -9.37 7.20 12.41
N MET A 378 -9.38 6.35 11.40
CA MET A 378 -9.45 6.75 9.99
C MET A 378 -10.81 6.36 9.42
N ASP A 379 -11.33 7.17 8.53
CA ASP A 379 -12.58 6.86 7.84
C ASP A 379 -12.37 5.71 6.83
N GLY A 380 -13.34 4.80 6.76
CA GLY A 380 -13.33 3.64 5.88
C GLY A 380 -12.63 2.40 6.45
N ASP A 381 -12.77 1.28 5.74
CA ASP A 381 -12.05 0.03 6.01
C ASP A 381 -10.71 0.01 5.25
N LEU A 382 -9.66 0.44 5.95
CA LEU A 382 -8.28 0.48 5.50
C LEU A 382 -7.49 -0.74 5.97
N THR A 383 -8.14 -1.74 6.56
CA THR A 383 -7.42 -2.93 7.07
C THR A 383 -6.72 -3.70 5.96
N GLY A 384 -7.20 -3.60 4.71
CA GLY A 384 -6.57 -4.17 3.52
C GLY A 384 -5.39 -3.38 2.95
N GLU A 385 -5.19 -2.13 3.37
CA GLU A 385 -4.14 -1.25 2.83
C GLU A 385 -2.74 -1.82 3.10
N ALA A 386 -1.86 -1.76 2.11
CA ALA A 386 -0.53 -2.38 2.17
C ALA A 386 0.31 -1.85 3.35
N TRP A 387 0.27 -0.54 3.60
CA TRP A 387 1.02 0.08 4.71
C TRP A 387 0.45 -0.33 6.08
N VAL A 388 -0.88 -0.48 6.19
CA VAL A 388 -1.57 -0.95 7.41
C VAL A 388 -1.20 -2.40 7.71
N GLN A 389 -1.20 -3.24 6.68
CA GLN A 389 -0.79 -4.63 6.74
C GLN A 389 0.69 -4.79 7.10
N SER A 390 1.56 -3.96 6.53
CA SER A 390 3.00 -3.97 6.84
C SER A 390 3.26 -3.74 8.32
N LEU A 391 2.66 -2.69 8.88
CA LEU A 391 2.82 -2.35 10.30
C LEU A 391 2.17 -3.39 11.21
N SER A 392 1.01 -3.92 10.82
CA SER A 392 0.29 -4.93 11.62
C SER A 392 1.06 -6.25 11.71
N ARG A 393 1.61 -6.73 10.59
CA ARG A 393 2.34 -8.01 10.53
C ARG A 393 3.66 -7.99 11.26
N GLN A 394 4.38 -6.88 11.16
CA GLN A 394 5.66 -6.72 11.84
C GLN A 394 5.47 -6.31 13.32
N GLY A 395 4.22 -6.24 13.79
CA GLY A 395 3.91 -5.95 15.19
C GLY A 395 4.10 -4.49 15.59
N TYR A 396 4.25 -3.57 14.65
CA TYR A 396 4.33 -2.12 14.91
C TYR A 396 2.99 -1.51 15.31
N ALA A 397 1.88 -2.15 14.93
CA ALA A 397 0.53 -1.71 15.26
C ALA A 397 -0.47 -2.86 15.15
N GLN A 398 -1.72 -2.59 15.51
CA GLN A 398 -2.88 -3.42 15.22
C GLN A 398 -3.93 -2.55 14.54
N ALA A 399 -4.55 -3.05 13.48
CA ALA A 399 -5.64 -2.36 12.79
C ALA A 399 -6.92 -3.20 12.91
N ALA A 400 -8.01 -2.55 13.29
CA ALA A 400 -9.31 -3.17 13.41
C ALA A 400 -10.37 -2.36 12.66
N LYS A 401 -11.23 -3.06 11.91
CA LYS A 401 -12.44 -2.50 11.33
C LYS A 401 -13.47 -2.30 12.44
N GLN A 402 -14.05 -1.11 12.54
CA GLN A 402 -15.10 -0.76 13.50
C GLN A 402 -16.28 -0.15 12.76
N GLU A 403 -17.50 -0.64 12.99
CA GLU A 403 -18.73 -0.03 12.45
C GLU A 403 -18.95 1.34 13.11
N LYS A 404 -19.38 2.34 12.32
CA LYS A 404 -19.54 3.73 12.79
C LYS A 404 -20.69 3.89 13.77
#